data_AF-A0A915ZLL8-F1
#
_entry.id   AF-A0A915ZLL8-F1
#
_cell.length_a   1.000
_cell.length_b   1.000
_cell.length_c   1.000
_cell.angle_alpha   90.00
_cell.angle_beta   90.00
_cell.angle_gamma   90.00
#
_symmetry.space_group_name_H-M   'P 1'
#
loop_
_entity.id
_entity.type
_entity.pdbx_description
1 polymer ?
#
loop_
_entity_poly.entity_id
_entity_poly.type
_entity_poly.pdbx_seq_one_letter_code
_entity_poly.pdbx_strand_id
1 'polypeptide(L)'
;MYTKIAVINVITIATDIRPERLTKQVLVKKLQSRGIVLNGKENKDELVINLEKELNKEMERKKSEQERIVGVLLDVTNGQTIQCDIKKVYPLKAGWALKENQKFGKKGAGKRMTNQVRTLLEGYFMAGNADKSNRYTAQDMQCELEKCAQEGEINKEDVPKVTTIQNWISKTTRELREHREEAATRVLNYNNQ
;
A
#
# COMPACT_ATOMS: atom_id res chain seq x y z
N MET A 1 23.62 0.41 8.24
CA MET A 1 23.10 1.70 8.75
C MET A 1 22.25 2.30 7.65
N TYR A 2 20.93 2.34 7.79
CA TYR A 2 20.03 2.87 6.77
C TYR A 2 19.72 4.33 7.08
N THR A 3 20.24 5.25 6.26
CA THR A 3 19.87 6.66 6.31
C THR A 3 18.44 6.81 5.81
N LYS A 4 17.53 7.20 6.71
CA LYS A 4 16.16 7.60 6.36
C LYS A 4 16.24 8.90 5.56
N ILE A 5 16.08 8.81 4.24
CA ILE A 5 15.79 9.98 3.41
C ILE A 5 14.29 10.22 3.52
N ALA A 6 13.90 11.20 4.33
CA ALA A 6 12.53 11.69 4.35
C ALA A 6 12.30 12.53 3.09
N VAL A 7 11.74 11.92 2.04
CA VAL A 7 11.20 12.67 0.91
C VAL A 7 9.83 13.18 1.33
N ILE A 8 9.79 14.43 1.78
CA ILE A 8 8.53 15.14 2.06
C ILE A 8 7.85 15.38 0.71
N ASN A 9 6.99 14.45 0.30
CA ASN A 9 6.05 14.68 -0.79
C ASN A 9 4.86 15.47 -0.23
N VAL A 10 4.92 16.79 -0.34
CA VAL A 10 3.74 17.65 -0.23
C VAL A 10 3.58 18.38 -1.55
N ILE A 11 2.86 17.77 -2.49
CA ILE A 11 2.24 18.50 -3.60
C ILE A 11 0.80 18.01 -3.72
N THR A 12 -0.02 18.40 -2.75
CA THR A 12 -1.45 18.59 -2.96
C THR A 12 -1.70 20.08 -2.91
N ILE A 13 -1.67 20.74 -4.06
CA ILE A 13 -2.32 22.04 -4.24
C ILE A 13 -2.81 22.13 -5.68
N ALA A 14 -3.80 21.30 -6.00
CA ALA A 14 -4.92 21.83 -6.76
C ALA A 14 -5.61 22.82 -5.81
N THR A 15 -5.34 24.11 -5.94
CA THR A 15 -6.18 25.09 -5.26
C THR A 15 -7.53 25.03 -5.95
N ASP A 16 -8.45 24.24 -5.39
CA ASP A 16 -9.84 24.01 -5.79
C ASP A 16 -10.71 25.27 -5.59
N ILE A 17 -10.13 26.43 -5.91
CA ILE A 17 -10.77 27.73 -5.78
C ILE A 17 -11.61 27.92 -7.03
N ARG A 18 -12.92 27.75 -6.89
CA ARG A 18 -13.92 28.03 -7.93
C ARG A 18 -14.39 29.48 -7.80
N PRO A 19 -13.88 30.44 -8.61
CA PRO A 19 -14.09 31.86 -8.36
C PRO A 19 -15.57 32.26 -8.47
N GLU A 20 -16.36 31.57 -9.29
CA GLU A 20 -17.79 31.82 -9.49
C GLU A 20 -18.61 31.55 -8.21
N ARG A 21 -18.13 30.62 -7.38
CA ARG A 21 -18.76 30.24 -6.11
C ARG A 21 -18.42 31.18 -4.94
N LEU A 22 -17.53 32.15 -5.15
CA LEU A 22 -17.11 33.09 -4.11
C LEU A 22 -18.05 34.30 -4.02
N THR A 23 -18.14 34.87 -2.82
CA THR A 23 -18.86 36.13 -2.60
C THR A 23 -18.00 37.32 -3.06
N LYS A 24 -18.65 38.43 -3.42
CA LYS A 24 -17.96 39.65 -3.91
C LYS A 24 -16.87 40.14 -2.96
N GLN A 25 -17.15 40.12 -1.65
CA GLN A 25 -16.18 40.52 -0.62
C GLN A 25 -14.93 39.62 -0.60
N VAL A 26 -15.11 38.31 -0.76
CA VAL A 26 -14.01 37.33 -0.76
C VAL A 26 -13.17 37.47 -2.03
N LEU A 27 -13.80 37.75 -3.17
CA LEU A 27 -13.10 38.03 -4.43
C LEU A 27 -12.20 39.27 -4.30
N VAL A 28 -12.73 40.37 -3.78
CA VAL A 28 -11.98 41.61 -3.54
C VAL A 28 -10.76 41.36 -2.63
N LYS A 29 -10.96 40.67 -1.49
CA LYS A 29 -9.85 40.34 -0.57
C LYS A 29 -8.75 39.51 -1.24
N LYS A 30 -9.13 38.51 -2.05
CA LYS A 30 -8.17 37.63 -2.76
C LYS A 30 -7.40 38.35 -3.85
N LEU A 31 -8.01 39.34 -4.51
CA LEU A 31 -7.34 40.17 -5.52
C LEU A 31 -6.40 41.18 -4.85
N GLN A 32 -6.83 41.81 -3.75
CA GLN A 32 -5.98 42.71 -2.97
C GLN A 32 -4.78 42.00 -2.35
N SER A 33 -4.94 40.78 -1.84
CA SER A 33 -3.81 39.98 -1.33
C SER A 33 -2.80 39.62 -2.42
N ARG A 34 -3.19 39.72 -3.71
CA ARG A 34 -2.32 39.56 -4.88
C ARG A 34 -1.77 40.89 -5.41
N GLY A 35 -2.00 41.99 -4.70
CA GLY A 35 -1.53 43.33 -5.06
C GLY A 35 -2.34 44.02 -6.16
N ILE A 36 -3.55 43.53 -6.48
CA ILE A 36 -4.40 44.17 -7.49
C ILE A 36 -5.20 45.30 -6.85
N VAL A 37 -5.01 46.50 -7.36
CA VAL A 37 -5.80 47.69 -7.00
C VAL A 37 -7.15 47.59 -7.69
N LEU A 38 -8.22 47.76 -6.91
CA LEU A 38 -9.61 47.73 -7.39
C LEU A 38 -10.26 49.09 -7.18
N ASN A 39 -11.11 49.48 -8.11
CA ASN A 39 -11.72 50.79 -8.26
C ASN A 39 -13.02 50.91 -7.45
N GLY A 40 -13.48 49.79 -6.88
CA GLY A 40 -14.73 49.67 -6.11
C GLY A 40 -15.99 49.63 -6.98
N LYS A 41 -15.85 49.80 -8.30
CA LYS A 41 -16.94 49.82 -9.28
C LYS A 41 -17.11 48.49 -10.01
N GLU A 42 -16.23 47.52 -9.79
CA GLU A 42 -16.25 46.25 -10.51
C GLU A 42 -17.51 45.45 -10.18
N ASN A 43 -18.11 44.86 -11.20
CA ASN A 43 -19.19 43.89 -11.01
C ASN A 43 -18.62 42.54 -10.53
N LYS A 44 -19.49 41.63 -10.08
CA LYS A 44 -19.04 40.33 -9.55
C LYS A 44 -18.31 39.51 -10.63
N ASP A 45 -18.79 39.55 -11.86
CA ASP A 45 -18.30 38.73 -12.96
C ASP A 45 -16.91 39.19 -13.43
N GLU A 46 -16.64 40.50 -13.44
CA GLU A 46 -15.32 41.08 -13.68
C GLU A 46 -14.30 40.63 -12.63
N LEU A 47 -14.69 40.59 -11.36
CA LEU A 47 -13.83 40.12 -10.27
C LEU A 47 -13.52 38.62 -10.38
N VAL A 48 -14.49 37.83 -10.84
CA VAL A 48 -14.32 36.38 -11.13
C VAL A 48 -13.31 36.21 -12.26
N ILE A 49 -13.52 36.87 -13.41
CA ILE A 49 -12.65 36.79 -14.58
C ILE A 49 -11.21 37.22 -14.24
N ASN A 50 -11.06 38.28 -13.46
CA ASN A 50 -9.73 38.77 -13.07
C ASN A 50 -9.02 37.78 -12.16
N LEU A 51 -9.73 37.14 -11.22
CA LEU A 51 -9.14 36.15 -10.33
C LEU A 51 -8.74 34.87 -11.08
N GLU A 52 -9.53 34.42 -12.06
CA GLU A 52 -9.20 33.28 -12.92
C GLU A 52 -7.93 33.54 -13.74
N LYS A 53 -7.83 34.73 -14.35
CA LYS A 53 -6.63 35.11 -15.11
C LYS A 53 -5.37 35.08 -14.25
N GLU A 54 -5.44 35.58 -13.02
CA GLU A 54 -4.29 35.55 -12.10
C GLU A 54 -3.95 34.14 -11.60
N LEU A 55 -4.96 33.31 -11.31
CA LEU A 55 -4.73 31.91 -10.95
C LEU A 55 -4.03 31.16 -12.09
N ASN A 56 -4.45 31.37 -13.34
CA ASN A 56 -3.81 30.76 -14.51
C ASN A 56 -2.37 31.24 -14.70
N LYS A 57 -2.10 32.55 -14.56
CA LYS A 57 -0.73 33.08 -14.61
C LYS A 57 0.16 32.45 -13.53
N GLU A 58 -0.37 32.26 -12.32
CA GLU A 58 0.39 31.64 -11.24
C GLU A 58 0.66 30.15 -11.47
N MET A 59 -0.30 29.43 -12.07
CA MET A 59 -0.09 28.05 -12.50
C MET A 59 1.02 27.94 -13.54
N GLU A 60 1.02 28.80 -14.55
CA GLU A 60 2.06 28.79 -15.59
C GLU A 60 3.45 29.18 -15.03
N ARG A 61 3.51 30.15 -14.09
CA ARG A 61 4.77 30.45 -13.38
C ARG A 61 5.30 29.24 -12.62
N LYS A 62 4.45 28.56 -11.84
CA LYS A 62 4.84 27.37 -11.06
C LYS A 62 5.30 26.21 -11.94
N LYS A 63 4.65 25.99 -13.09
CA LYS A 63 5.04 24.98 -14.07
C LYS A 63 6.45 25.26 -14.63
N SER A 64 6.71 26.50 -15.02
CA SER A 64 8.04 26.92 -15.51
C SER A 64 9.14 26.90 -14.44
N GLU A 65 8.79 27.12 -13.17
CA GLU A 65 9.73 27.01 -12.05
C GLU A 65 10.06 25.56 -11.73
N GLN A 66 9.06 24.66 -11.71
CA GLN A 66 9.27 23.23 -11.54
C GLN A 66 10.11 22.63 -12.67
N GLU A 67 9.93 23.10 -13.92
CA GLU A 67 10.77 22.71 -15.05
C GLU A 67 12.20 23.27 -14.95
N ARG A 68 12.41 24.43 -14.30
CA ARG A 68 13.73 25.01 -14.03
C ARG A 68 14.48 24.35 -12.87
N ILE A 69 13.79 23.66 -11.97
CA ILE A 69 14.43 22.82 -10.95
C ILE A 69 14.96 21.54 -11.64
N VAL A 70 16.04 21.70 -12.40
CA VAL A 70 17.00 20.63 -12.68
C VAL A 70 17.58 20.27 -11.33
N GLY A 71 17.21 19.10 -10.83
CA GLY A 71 17.34 18.79 -9.40
C GLY A 71 18.76 18.98 -8.86
N VAL A 72 18.87 19.91 -7.92
CA VAL A 72 20.11 20.14 -7.18
C VAL A 72 20.23 19.03 -6.14
N LEU A 73 21.20 18.13 -6.32
CA LEU A 73 21.56 17.15 -5.30
C LEU A 73 22.66 17.78 -4.42
N LEU A 74 22.36 18.03 -3.15
CA LEU A 74 23.34 18.50 -2.18
C LEU A 74 24.17 17.31 -1.68
N ASP A 75 25.46 17.29 -1.98
CA ASP A 75 26.40 16.39 -1.31
C ASP A 75 26.71 16.94 0.09
N VAL A 76 26.14 16.30 1.11
CA VAL A 76 26.22 16.72 2.52
C VAL A 76 27.63 16.55 3.10
N THR A 77 28.54 15.84 2.40
CA THR A 77 29.87 15.55 2.93
C THR A 77 30.90 16.66 2.74
N ASN A 78 30.79 17.46 1.67
CA ASN A 78 31.80 18.47 1.31
C ASN A 78 31.26 19.90 1.12
N GLY A 79 29.96 20.13 1.31
CA GLY A 79 29.35 21.48 1.24
C GLY A 79 29.34 22.13 -0.15
N GLN A 80 29.79 21.42 -1.20
CA GLN A 80 29.75 21.90 -2.58
C GLN A 80 28.42 21.54 -3.25
N THR A 81 27.78 22.54 -3.86
CA THR A 81 26.59 22.35 -4.68
C THR A 81 27.01 21.88 -6.06
N ILE A 82 26.83 20.60 -6.37
CA ILE A 82 27.08 20.06 -7.71
C ILE A 82 25.75 20.14 -8.49
N GLN A 83 25.67 21.05 -9.45
CA GLN A 83 24.60 20.98 -10.46
C GLN A 83 24.80 19.71 -11.28
N CYS A 84 23.91 18.74 -11.09
CA CYS A 84 23.87 17.53 -11.91
C CYS A 84 22.47 17.36 -12.48
N ASP A 85 22.41 16.94 -13.75
CA ASP A 85 21.14 16.57 -14.34
C ASP A 85 20.72 15.22 -13.74
N ILE A 86 19.73 15.24 -12.83
CA ILE A 86 19.19 14.03 -12.20
C ILE A 86 18.76 12.99 -13.25
N LYS A 87 18.33 13.42 -14.45
CA LYS A 87 17.97 12.49 -15.54
C LYS A 87 19.18 11.74 -16.09
N LYS A 88 20.40 12.30 -15.99
CA LYS A 88 21.65 11.62 -16.34
C LYS A 88 22.13 10.68 -15.23
N VAL A 89 22.01 11.09 -13.96
CA VAL A 89 22.47 10.28 -12.82
C VAL A 89 21.51 9.11 -12.54
N TYR A 90 20.21 9.35 -12.67
CA TYR A 90 19.15 8.38 -12.46
C TYR A 90 18.18 8.42 -13.66
N PRO A 91 18.44 7.63 -14.72
CA PRO A 91 17.60 7.56 -15.91
C PRO A 91 16.31 6.75 -15.64
N LEU A 92 15.64 7.04 -14.52
CA LEU A 92 14.36 6.45 -14.17
C LEU A 92 13.28 7.13 -15.00
N LYS A 93 12.38 6.33 -15.59
CA LYS A 93 11.22 6.87 -16.29
C LYS A 93 10.38 7.70 -15.32
N ALA A 94 9.89 8.85 -15.79
CA ALA A 94 8.93 9.64 -15.04
C ALA A 94 7.79 8.73 -14.55
N GLY A 95 7.47 8.79 -13.27
CA GLY A 95 6.45 7.97 -12.66
C GLY A 95 6.90 6.62 -12.08
N TRP A 96 8.20 6.29 -12.07
CA TRP A 96 8.74 5.05 -11.46
C TRP A 96 8.29 4.83 -10.00
N ALA A 97 8.20 5.91 -9.22
CA ALA A 97 7.81 5.88 -7.81
C ALA A 97 6.32 6.17 -7.59
N LEU A 98 5.53 6.32 -8.66
CA LEU A 98 4.09 6.52 -8.51
C LEU A 98 3.42 5.20 -8.14
N LYS A 99 2.51 5.27 -7.17
CA LYS A 99 1.75 4.12 -6.68
C LYS A 99 0.96 3.43 -7.79
N GLU A 100 0.45 4.19 -8.77
CA GLU A 100 -0.24 3.65 -9.96
C GLU A 100 0.67 2.79 -10.84
N ASN A 101 1.97 3.08 -10.86
CA ASN A 101 2.97 2.35 -11.64
C ASN A 101 3.68 1.27 -10.82
N GLN A 102 3.31 1.12 -9.54
CA GLN A 102 3.84 0.09 -8.67
C GLN A 102 3.35 -1.28 -9.17
N LYS A 103 4.24 -2.03 -9.81
CA LYS A 103 3.99 -3.43 -10.12
C LYS A 103 4.10 -4.24 -8.84
N PHE A 104 2.97 -4.55 -8.21
CA PHE A 104 2.95 -5.62 -7.22
C PHE A 104 3.37 -6.90 -7.94
N GLY A 105 4.46 -7.52 -7.50
CA GLY A 105 4.73 -8.91 -7.89
C GLY A 105 3.48 -9.73 -7.57
N LYS A 106 3.11 -10.68 -8.43
CA LYS A 106 1.96 -11.55 -8.21
C LYS A 106 2.20 -12.42 -6.96
N LYS A 107 1.96 -11.87 -5.76
CA LYS A 107 1.93 -12.62 -4.51
C LYS A 107 0.84 -13.69 -4.66
N GLY A 108 1.25 -14.95 -4.71
CA GLY A 108 0.33 -16.09 -4.79
C GLY A 108 0.06 -16.63 -6.20
N ALA A 109 0.91 -16.35 -7.20
CA ALA A 109 0.85 -17.04 -8.50
C ALA A 109 1.42 -18.47 -8.49
N GLY A 110 1.94 -18.95 -7.35
CA GLY A 110 2.30 -20.35 -7.17
C GLY A 110 1.06 -21.24 -7.09
N LYS A 111 1.18 -22.49 -7.56
CA LYS A 111 0.14 -23.52 -7.43
C LYS A 111 -0.30 -23.60 -5.96
N ARG A 112 -1.60 -23.41 -5.72
CA ARG A 112 -2.18 -23.52 -4.37
C ARG A 112 -2.47 -24.98 -4.06
N MET A 113 -2.38 -25.34 -2.78
CA MET A 113 -2.84 -26.63 -2.29
C MET A 113 -4.34 -26.77 -2.58
N THR A 114 -4.75 -27.94 -3.08
CA THR A 114 -6.15 -28.21 -3.39
C THR A 114 -6.96 -28.36 -2.11
N ASN A 115 -8.29 -28.17 -2.22
CA ASN A 115 -9.17 -28.34 -1.06
C ASN A 115 -9.15 -29.80 -0.55
N GLN A 116 -9.04 -30.79 -1.44
CA GLN A 116 -8.96 -32.21 -1.06
C GLN A 116 -7.75 -32.49 -0.18
N VAL A 117 -6.54 -32.06 -0.59
CA VAL A 117 -5.32 -32.23 0.20
C VAL A 117 -5.45 -31.51 1.55
N ARG A 118 -6.07 -30.33 1.56
CA ARG A 118 -6.31 -29.59 2.81
C ARG A 118 -7.21 -30.35 3.78
N THR A 119 -8.31 -30.93 3.29
CA THR A 119 -9.24 -31.72 4.11
C THR A 119 -8.57 -32.96 4.71
N LEU A 120 -7.72 -33.65 3.94
CA LEU A 120 -6.94 -34.79 4.45
C LEU A 120 -5.99 -34.36 5.57
N LEU A 121 -5.24 -33.28 5.36
CA LEU A 121 -4.33 -32.73 6.37
C LEU A 121 -5.06 -32.32 7.66
N GLU A 122 -6.27 -31.74 7.54
CA GLU A 122 -7.12 -31.42 8.69
C GLU A 122 -7.53 -32.67 9.47
N GLY A 123 -7.91 -33.75 8.78
CA GLY A 123 -8.22 -35.05 9.41
C GLY A 123 -7.05 -35.61 10.21
N TYR A 124 -5.86 -35.67 9.61
CA TYR A 124 -4.64 -36.15 10.30
C TYR A 124 -4.26 -35.27 11.49
N PHE A 125 -4.37 -33.95 11.34
CA PHE A 125 -4.09 -33.00 12.41
C PHE A 125 -5.06 -33.15 13.59
N MET A 126 -6.33 -33.39 13.32
CA MET A 126 -7.35 -33.60 14.35
C MET A 126 -7.20 -34.93 15.08
N ALA A 127 -6.79 -36.00 14.40
CA ALA A 127 -6.52 -37.30 15.03
C ALA A 127 -5.49 -37.18 16.16
N GLY A 128 -4.41 -36.42 15.94
CA GLY A 128 -3.38 -36.13 16.95
C GLY A 128 -3.84 -35.21 18.09
N ASN A 129 -4.88 -34.41 17.86
CA ASN A 129 -5.50 -33.58 18.91
C ASN A 129 -6.45 -34.39 19.78
N ALA A 130 -7.09 -35.43 19.23
CA ALA A 130 -7.96 -36.34 19.98
C ALA A 130 -7.15 -37.32 20.85
N ASP A 131 -6.06 -37.87 20.30
CA ASP A 131 -5.11 -38.71 21.02
C ASP A 131 -3.67 -38.36 20.64
N LYS A 132 -2.85 -38.02 21.64
CA LYS A 132 -1.44 -37.65 21.44
C LYS A 132 -0.61 -38.81 20.86
N SER A 133 -1.02 -40.05 21.11
CA SER A 133 -0.37 -41.25 20.56
C SER A 133 -0.57 -41.36 19.05
N ASN A 134 -1.62 -40.74 18.51
CA ASN A 134 -1.96 -40.72 17.08
C ASN A 134 -1.52 -39.40 16.42
N ARG A 135 -0.55 -38.70 16.99
CA ARG A 135 -0.08 -37.42 16.45
C ARG A 135 0.80 -37.64 15.22
N TYR A 136 0.28 -37.23 14.07
CA TYR A 136 1.03 -37.23 12.83
C TYR A 136 2.12 -36.15 12.82
N THR A 137 3.33 -36.55 12.45
CA THR A 137 4.39 -35.61 12.05
C THR A 137 4.16 -35.12 10.61
N ALA A 138 4.89 -34.09 10.19
CA ALA A 138 4.78 -33.59 8.82
C ALA A 138 5.21 -34.65 7.79
N GLN A 139 6.16 -35.52 8.16
CA GLN A 139 6.59 -36.67 7.36
C GLN A 139 5.47 -37.71 7.26
N ASP A 140 4.84 -38.08 8.38
CA ASP A 140 3.75 -39.06 8.38
C ASP A 140 2.59 -38.59 7.50
N MET A 141 2.20 -37.31 7.63
CA MET A 141 1.17 -36.71 6.77
C MET A 141 1.56 -36.75 5.29
N GLN A 142 2.83 -36.53 4.96
CA GLN A 142 3.28 -36.63 3.57
C GLN A 142 3.17 -38.07 3.06
N CYS A 143 3.61 -39.05 3.85
CA CYS A 143 3.52 -40.46 3.47
C CYS A 143 2.08 -40.91 3.25
N GLU A 144 1.13 -40.49 4.09
CA GLU A 144 -0.28 -40.81 3.88
C GLU A 144 -0.84 -40.14 2.62
N LEU A 145 -0.48 -38.88 2.35
CA LEU A 145 -0.87 -38.22 1.09
C LEU A 145 -0.27 -38.92 -0.14
N GLU A 146 0.96 -39.42 -0.05
CA GLU A 146 1.57 -40.21 -1.12
C GLU A 146 0.82 -41.52 -1.38
N LYS A 147 0.31 -42.20 -0.33
CA LYS A 147 -0.56 -43.37 -0.47
C LYS A 147 -1.89 -43.02 -1.14
N CYS A 148 -2.57 -41.96 -0.69
CA CYS A 148 -3.78 -41.45 -1.35
C CYS A 148 -3.54 -41.12 -2.83
N ALA A 149 -2.35 -40.60 -3.18
CA ALA A 149 -1.97 -40.32 -4.56
C ALA A 149 -1.65 -41.59 -5.38
N GLN A 150 -1.19 -42.66 -4.74
CA GLN A 150 -1.00 -43.98 -5.37
C GLN A 150 -2.34 -44.67 -5.64
N GLU A 151 -3.29 -44.52 -4.73
CA GLU A 151 -4.67 -45.05 -4.82
C GLU A 151 -5.54 -44.25 -5.79
N GLY A 152 -5.08 -43.07 -6.22
CA GLY A 152 -5.77 -42.21 -7.18
C GLY A 152 -6.83 -41.30 -6.56
N GLU A 153 -6.88 -41.19 -5.24
CA GLU A 153 -7.79 -40.28 -4.52
C GLU A 153 -7.42 -38.81 -4.73
N ILE A 154 -6.12 -38.53 -4.90
CA ILE A 154 -5.56 -37.21 -5.20
C ILE A 154 -4.51 -37.28 -6.31
N ASN A 155 -4.28 -36.17 -7.03
CA ASN A 155 -3.23 -36.13 -8.04
C ASN A 155 -1.84 -36.13 -7.39
N LYS A 156 -0.88 -36.84 -7.99
CA LYS A 156 0.52 -36.90 -7.51
C LYS A 156 1.18 -35.52 -7.48
N GLU A 157 0.82 -34.65 -8.41
CA GLU A 157 1.32 -33.28 -8.52
C GLU A 157 0.71 -32.33 -7.48
N ASP A 158 -0.31 -32.76 -6.75
CA ASP A 158 -0.96 -32.00 -5.67
C ASP A 158 -0.38 -32.34 -4.29
N VAL A 159 0.43 -33.39 -4.18
CA VAL A 159 1.10 -33.77 -2.93
C VAL A 159 2.11 -32.69 -2.53
N PRO A 160 1.92 -32.02 -1.39
CA PRO A 160 2.79 -30.95 -0.94
C PRO A 160 4.10 -31.51 -0.38
N LYS A 161 5.14 -30.66 -0.37
CA LYS A 161 6.41 -30.98 0.28
C LYS A 161 6.25 -30.97 1.80
N VAL A 162 7.06 -31.76 2.51
CA VAL A 162 7.13 -31.76 3.99
C VAL A 162 7.22 -30.35 4.57
N THR A 163 8.06 -29.48 3.99
CA THR A 163 8.24 -28.10 4.48
C THR A 163 6.95 -27.27 4.37
N THR A 164 6.15 -27.50 3.32
CA THR A 164 4.84 -26.87 3.15
C THR A 164 3.86 -27.36 4.21
N ILE A 165 3.85 -28.67 4.49
CA ILE A 165 3.02 -29.28 5.54
C ILE A 165 3.43 -28.73 6.92
N GLN A 166 4.72 -28.66 7.22
CA GLN A 166 5.23 -28.13 8.50
C GLN A 166 4.82 -26.67 8.71
N ASN A 167 4.93 -25.83 7.68
CA ASN A 167 4.49 -24.44 7.72
C ASN A 167 2.96 -24.35 7.93
N TRP A 168 2.21 -25.23 7.26
CA TRP A 168 0.76 -25.33 7.42
C TRP A 168 0.38 -25.73 8.86
N ILE A 169 0.98 -26.79 9.43
CA ILE A 169 0.77 -27.23 10.82
C ILE A 169 1.05 -26.09 11.80
N SER A 170 2.17 -25.37 11.61
CA SER A 170 2.56 -24.27 12.49
C SER A 170 1.52 -23.15 12.48
N LYS A 171 1.00 -22.82 11.29
CA LYS A 171 -0.06 -21.82 11.11
C LYS A 171 -1.37 -22.29 11.75
N THR A 172 -1.82 -23.50 11.44
CA THR A 172 -3.07 -24.07 11.96
C THR A 172 -3.05 -24.19 13.49
N THR A 173 -1.91 -24.58 14.08
CA THR A 173 -1.74 -24.65 15.54
C THR A 173 -1.91 -23.27 16.18
N ARG A 174 -1.35 -22.21 15.57
CA ARG A 174 -1.48 -20.85 16.05
C ARG A 174 -2.93 -20.37 15.97
N GLU A 175 -3.58 -20.56 14.84
CA GLU A 175 -4.99 -20.19 14.64
C GLU A 175 -5.90 -20.92 15.64
N LEU A 176 -5.65 -22.20 15.90
CA LEU A 176 -6.39 -22.97 16.91
C LEU A 176 -6.20 -22.42 18.32
N ARG A 177 -4.99 -21.98 18.66
CA ARG A 177 -4.70 -21.37 19.96
C ARG A 177 -5.43 -20.04 20.12
N GLU A 178 -5.35 -19.16 19.12
CA GLU A 178 -6.03 -17.86 19.10
C GLU A 178 -7.54 -18.04 19.27
N HIS A 179 -8.17 -18.95 18.52
CA HIS A 179 -9.61 -19.23 18.67
C HIS A 179 -10.00 -19.78 20.04
N ARG A 180 -9.15 -20.59 20.68
CA ARG A 180 -9.41 -21.07 22.05
C ARG A 180 -9.33 -19.95 23.08
N GLU A 181 -8.37 -19.03 22.92
CA GLU A 181 -8.21 -17.85 23.79
C GLU A 181 -9.41 -16.88 23.61
N GLU A 182 -9.85 -16.64 22.38
CA GLU A 182 -11.06 -15.87 22.07
C GLU A 182 -12.32 -16.50 22.66
N ALA A 183 -12.48 -17.82 22.54
CA ALA A 183 -13.62 -18.52 23.13
C ALA A 183 -13.63 -18.43 24.66
N ALA A 184 -12.47 -18.57 25.31
CA ALA A 184 -12.33 -18.46 26.76
C ALA A 184 -12.66 -17.05 27.27
N THR A 185 -12.15 -16.01 26.60
CA THR A 185 -12.47 -14.61 26.95
C THR A 185 -13.95 -14.29 26.77
N ARG A 186 -14.61 -14.83 25.73
CA ARG A 186 -16.05 -14.69 25.52
C ARG A 186 -16.88 -15.30 26.65
N VAL A 187 -16.49 -16.48 27.14
CA VAL A 187 -17.17 -17.15 28.26
C VAL A 187 -17.00 -16.36 29.56
N LEU A 188 -15.80 -15.84 29.85
CA LEU A 188 -15.55 -15.02 31.04
C LEU A 188 -16.35 -13.71 31.02
N ASN A 189 -16.46 -13.06 29.87
CA ASN A 189 -17.25 -11.84 29.74
C ASN A 189 -18.76 -12.09 29.93
N TYR A 190 -19.27 -13.25 29.50
CA TYR A 190 -20.68 -13.63 29.70
C TYR A 190 -21.01 -13.93 31.16
N ASN A 191 -20.07 -14.53 31.91
CA ASN A 191 -20.27 -14.89 33.33
C ASN A 191 -20.12 -13.69 34.30
N ASN A 192 -19.65 -12.54 33.82
CA ASN A 192 -19.46 -11.32 34.61
C ASN A 192 -20.55 -10.26 34.35
N GLN A 193 -21.67 -10.66 33.73
CA GLN A 193 -22.80 -9.81 33.36
C GLN A 193 -24.08 -10.31 34.04
#